data_AF-A0A7J3BNV8-F1
#
_entry.id   AF-A0A7J3BNV8-F1
#
_cell.length_a   1.000
_cell.length_b   1.000
_cell.length_c   1.000
_cell.angle_alpha   90.00
_cell.angle_beta   90.00
_cell.angle_gamma   90.00
#
_symmetry.space_group_name_H-M   'P 1'
#
loop_
_entity.id
_entity.type
_entity.pdbx_description
1 polymer ?
#
loop_
_entity_poly.entity_id
_entity_poly.type
_entity_poly.pdbx_seq_one_letter_code
_entity_poly.pdbx_strand_id
1 'polypeptide(L)' 'MERVKIEDPEIDIALTSFKKVKVVGEVKWGKITMEDVKAVERKLEAFDAERLLIVQDKRDLRSKILKIIEPADLLR' A
#
# COMPACT_ATOMS: atom_id res chain seq x y z
N MET A 1 22.33 3.89 26.45
CA MET A 1 21.47 4.25 25.30
C MET A 1 20.92 2.96 24.73
N GLU A 2 19.65 2.67 24.97
CA GLU A 2 19.00 1.53 24.29
C GLU A 2 18.92 1.84 22.79
N ARG A 3 19.35 0.88 21.98
CA ARG A 3 19.19 0.95 20.53
C ARG A 3 17.71 0.77 20.24
N VAL A 4 17.05 1.84 19.79
CA VAL A 4 15.71 1.75 19.22
C VAL A 4 15.80 0.79 18.03
N LYS A 5 15.17 -0.37 18.15
CA LYS A 5 14.97 -1.28 17.03
C LYS A 5 14.01 -0.58 16.09
N ILE A 6 14.53 -0.01 15.00
CA ILE A 6 13.68 0.42 13.90
C ILE A 6 13.20 -0.90 13.29
N GLU A 7 11.94 -1.24 13.50
CA GLU A 7 11.32 -2.31 12.72
C GLU A 7 11.33 -1.82 11.28
N ASP A 8 12.14 -2.46 10.42
CA ASP A 8 12.08 -2.22 8.99
C ASP A 8 10.64 -2.56 8.56
N PRO A 9 9.84 -1.57 8.12
CA PRO A 9 8.47 -1.85 7.75
C PRO A 9 8.50 -2.78 6.53
N GLU A 10 7.93 -3.97 6.67
CA GLU A 10 7.80 -4.91 5.57
C GLU A 10 6.72 -4.40 4.63
N ILE A 11 7.11 -3.77 3.53
CA ILE A 11 6.22 -3.24 2.49
C ILE A 11 6.47 -4.02 1.21
N ASP A 12 5.41 -4.48 0.53
CA ASP A 12 5.54 -5.27 -0.69
C ASP A 12 6.17 -4.46 -1.84
N ILE A 13 5.81 -3.18 -1.95
CA ILE A 13 6.24 -2.30 -3.03
C ILE A 13 6.75 -0.99 -2.46
N ALA A 14 7.99 -0.63 -2.81
CA ALA A 14 8.53 0.71 -2.59
C ALA A 14 9.16 1.22 -3.89
N LEU A 15 8.55 2.23 -4.51
CA LEU A 15 9.08 2.88 -5.71
C LEU A 15 9.72 4.21 -5.33
N THR A 16 10.95 4.41 -5.77
CA THR A 16 11.73 5.61 -5.48
C THR A 16 11.94 6.45 -6.72
N SER A 17 12.12 7.76 -6.51
CA SER A 17 12.62 8.69 -7.53
C SER A 17 13.78 9.46 -6.91
N PHE A 18 14.95 9.37 -7.52
CA PHE A 18 16.22 9.79 -6.94
C PHE A 18 16.44 9.16 -5.55
N LYS A 19 16.46 10.00 -4.50
CA LYS A 19 16.68 9.58 -3.10
C LYS A 19 15.41 9.63 -2.25
N LYS A 20 14.22 9.74 -2.85
CA LYS A 20 12.94 9.84 -2.14
C LYS A 20 12.03 8.69 -2.52
N VAL A 21 11.40 8.06 -1.52
CA VAL A 21 10.27 7.15 -1.72
C VAL A 21 9.10 7.97 -2.27
N LYS A 22 8.48 7.50 -3.35
CA LYS A 22 7.38 8.16 -4.04
C LYS A 22 6.10 7.38 -4.00
N VAL A 23 6.20 6.05 -4.02
CA VAL A 23 5.07 5.15 -3.88
C VAL A 23 5.44 4.08 -2.86
N VAL A 24 4.54 3.82 -1.92
CA VAL A 24 4.53 2.60 -1.11
C VAL A 24 3.28 1.82 -1.45
N GLY A 25 3.33 0.50 -1.44
CA GLY A 25 2.15 -0.28 -1.74
C GLY A 25 2.14 -1.68 -1.18
N GLU A 26 0.94 -2.19 -1.06
CA GLU A 26 0.63 -3.56 -0.63
C GLU A 26 -0.10 -4.29 -1.76
N VAL A 27 0.12 -5.60 -1.86
CA VAL A 27 -0.63 -6.48 -2.75
C VAL A 27 -1.49 -7.42 -1.92
N LYS A 28 -2.79 -7.46 -2.21
CA LYS A 28 -3.74 -8.36 -1.57
C LYS A 28 -4.51 -9.14 -2.63
N TRP A 29 -4.54 -10.47 -2.49
CA TRP A 29 -5.17 -11.36 -3.46
C TRP A 29 -6.29 -12.19 -2.83
N GLY A 30 -7.30 -12.55 -3.63
CA GLY A 30 -8.50 -13.26 -3.16
C GLY A 30 -9.63 -12.33 -2.72
N LYS A 31 -10.47 -12.81 -1.78
CA LYS A 31 -11.60 -12.04 -1.26
C LYS A 31 -11.10 -11.01 -0.24
N ILE A 32 -11.18 -9.73 -0.62
CA ILE A 32 -10.74 -8.60 0.20
C ILE A 32 -11.96 -7.88 0.76
N THR A 33 -11.92 -7.48 2.03
CA THR A 33 -12.97 -6.69 2.68
C THR A 33 -12.54 -5.25 2.95
N MET A 34 -13.48 -4.42 3.39
CA MET A 34 -13.15 -3.05 3.80
C MET A 34 -12.29 -3.00 5.07
N GLU A 35 -12.33 -4.04 5.91
CA GLU A 35 -11.44 -4.19 7.06
C GLU A 35 -9.98 -4.40 6.64
N ASP A 36 -9.75 -5.18 5.59
CA ASP A 36 -8.42 -5.36 5.00
C ASP A 36 -7.88 -4.05 4.44
N VAL A 37 -8.72 -3.29 3.73
CA VAL A 37 -8.36 -1.95 3.22
C VAL A 37 -7.92 -1.04 4.37
N LYS A 38 -8.67 -1.00 5.47
CA LYS A 38 -8.31 -0.21 6.66
C LYS A 38 -7.02 -0.68 7.32
N ALA A 39 -6.72 -1.98 7.27
CA ALA A 39 -5.45 -2.50 7.79
C ALA A 39 -4.27 -2.02 6.94
N VAL A 40 -4.42 -2.02 5.61
CA VAL A 40 -3.42 -1.47 4.69
C VAL A 40 -3.29 0.04 4.85
N GLU A 41 -4.39 0.77 5.04
CA GLU A 41 -4.39 2.20 5.35
C GLU A 41 -3.48 2.48 6.53
N ARG A 42 -3.72 1.83 7.69
CA ARG A 42 -2.90 2.00 8.90
C ARG A 42 -1.43 1.64 8.68
N LYS A 43 -1.16 0.58 7.91
CA LYS A 43 0.21 0.14 7.60
C LYS A 43 0.97 1.20 6.79
N LEU A 44 0.32 1.81 5.80
CA LEU A 44 0.96 2.73 4.86
C LEU A 44 0.83 4.21 5.27
N GLU A 45 0.00 4.56 6.25
CA GLU A 45 -0.26 5.94 6.66
C GLU A 45 0.99 6.69 7.11
N ALA A 46 1.94 5.99 7.75
CA ALA A 46 3.19 6.57 8.25
C ALA A 46 4.16 7.06 7.16
N PHE A 47 3.96 6.69 5.90
CA PHE A 47 4.82 7.10 4.79
C PHE A 47 4.31 8.37 4.12
N ASP A 48 5.19 9.36 3.97
CA ASP A 48 4.98 10.56 3.15
C ASP A 48 5.20 10.23 1.66
N ALA A 49 4.32 9.39 1.10
CA ALA A 49 4.37 8.89 -0.27
C ALA A 49 2.95 8.58 -0.78
N GLU A 50 2.82 8.40 -2.10
CA GLU A 50 1.58 7.86 -2.68
C GLU A 50 1.39 6.42 -2.19
N ARG A 51 0.18 6.07 -1.74
CA ARG A 51 -0.10 4.76 -1.16
C ARG A 51 -0.93 3.95 -2.13
N LEU A 52 -0.43 2.80 -2.54
CA LEU A 52 -1.05 1.93 -3.53
C LEU A 52 -1.55 0.64 -2.87
N LEU A 53 -2.75 0.21 -3.23
CA LEU A 53 -3.25 -1.12 -2.91
C LEU A 53 -3.59 -1.82 -4.23
N ILE A 54 -2.87 -2.89 -4.53
CA ILE A 54 -3.13 -3.73 -5.70
C ILE A 54 -3.99 -4.90 -5.26
N VAL A 55 -5.16 -5.05 -5.89
CA VAL A 55 -6.13 -6.10 -5.60
C VAL A 55 -6.50 -6.89 -6.85
N GLN A 56 -7.05 -8.08 -6.65
CA GLN A 56 -7.62 -8.86 -7.75
C GLN A 56 -8.86 -8.20 -8.37
N ASP A 57 -9.69 -7.58 -7.54
CA ASP A 57 -10.96 -6.95 -7.91
C ASP A 57 -11.26 -5.79 -6.96
N LYS A 58 -11.46 -4.59 -7.51
CA LYS A 58 -11.69 -3.37 -6.73
C LYS A 58 -13.16 -2.93 -6.62
N ARG A 59 -14.12 -3.68 -7.20
CA ARG A 59 -15.52 -3.24 -7.39
C ARG A 59 -16.16 -2.62 -6.14
N ASP A 60 -15.97 -3.23 -4.98
CA ASP A 60 -16.59 -2.81 -3.71
C ASP A 60 -15.62 -2.13 -2.73
N LEU A 61 -14.36 -1.93 -3.13
CA LEU A 61 -13.33 -1.39 -2.25
C LEU A 61 -13.16 0.11 -2.47
N ARG A 62 -13.10 0.88 -1.38
CA ARG A 62 -12.91 2.33 -1.44
C ARG A 62 -11.94 2.78 -0.36
N SER A 63 -11.15 3.81 -0.66
CA SER A 63 -10.28 4.47 0.31
C SER A 63 -10.16 5.94 -0.06
N LYS A 64 -9.94 6.80 0.94
CA LYS A 64 -9.63 8.21 0.74
C LYS A 64 -8.12 8.48 0.61
N ILE A 65 -7.29 7.52 1.03
CA ILE A 65 -5.84 7.71 1.14
C ILE A 65 -5.03 6.68 0.32
N LEU A 66 -5.63 5.53 -0.02
CA LEU A 66 -5.04 4.54 -0.90
C LEU A 66 -5.59 4.70 -2.31
N LYS A 67 -4.70 4.65 -3.28
CA LYS A 67 -5.04 4.39 -4.67
C LYS A 67 -5.23 2.88 -4.83
N ILE A 68 -6.48 2.45 -5.05
CA ILE A 68 -6.81 1.03 -5.25
C ILE A 68 -6.80 0.75 -6.75
N ILE A 69 -5.97 -0.20 -7.17
CA ILE A 69 -5.88 -0.64 -8.56
C ILE A 69 -6.05 -2.15 -8.69
N GLU A 70 -6.45 -2.59 -9.87
CA GLU A 70 -6.50 -3.99 -10.28
C GLU A 70 -5.61 -4.21 -11.52
N PRO A 71 -5.28 -5.45 -11.91
CA PRO A 71 -4.38 -5.70 -13.05
C PRO A 71 -4.80 -5.01 -14.35
N ALA A 72 -6.11 -4.87 -14.59
CA ALA A 72 -6.65 -4.17 -15.76
C ALA A 72 -6.24 -2.69 -15.83
N ASP A 73 -5.92 -2.05 -14.69
CA ASP A 73 -5.43 -0.66 -14.67
C ASP A 73 -3.95 -0.55 -15.12
N LEU A 74 -3.21 -1.67 -15.10
CA LEU A 74 -1.78 -1.72 -15.42
C LEU A 74 -1.52 -2.23 -16.84
N LEU A 75 -2.38 -3.12 -17.33
CA LEU A 75 -2.28 -3.69 -18.67
C LEU A 75 -2.84 -2.68 -19.68
N ARG A 76 -2.03 -2.32 -20.67
CA ARG A 76 -2.42 -1.52 -21.84
C ARG A 76 -2.49 -2.39 -23.08
#